data_AF-A0AAP6H118-F1
#
_entry.id   AF-A0AAP6H118-F1
#
_cell.length_a   1.000
_cell.length_b   1.000
_cell.length_c   1.000
_cell.angle_alpha   90.00
_cell.angle_beta   90.00
_cell.angle_gamma   90.00
#
_symmetry.space_group_name_H-M   'P 1'
#
loop_
_entity.id
_entity.type
_entity.pdbx_description
1 polymer ?
#
loop_
_entity_poly.entity_id
_entity_poly.type
_entity_poly.pdbx_seq_one_letter_code
_entity_poly.pdbx_strand_id
1 'polypeptide(L)'
;MEGAITAAIGAAAAIGGAVIAGLLSRRTQELSGQNILNIEREKIEASSLMHSRTERMQGLQKIYQAICDVSREFSMTRVFATLESGISAQEFDQIYFREAEKVDTIRFLALVYAGDVSDDLDLLYAAMNRYWGAVRALLDSTTSQPDSRLRIEALTAIQNDIQSLDAAATRALQKIRP
;
A
#
# COMPACT_ATOMS: atom_id res chain seq x y z
N MET A 1 -78.16 -36.02 17.19
CA MET A 1 -77.75 -35.39 15.93
C MET A 1 -77.00 -34.06 16.11
N GLU A 2 -76.73 -33.60 17.33
CA GLU A 2 -76.04 -32.31 17.55
C GLU A 2 -74.51 -32.43 17.50
N GLY A 3 -73.92 -33.56 17.95
CA GLY A 3 -72.46 -33.74 17.96
C GLY A 3 -71.78 -33.86 16.59
N ALA A 4 -72.50 -34.31 15.55
CA ALA A 4 -71.94 -34.48 14.21
C ALA A 4 -71.79 -33.15 13.45
N ILE A 5 -72.70 -32.19 13.71
CA ILE A 5 -72.68 -30.87 13.08
C ILE A 5 -71.56 -30.03 13.70
N THR A 6 -71.39 -30.08 15.03
CA THR A 6 -70.31 -29.37 15.74
C THR A 6 -68.91 -29.91 15.37
N ALA A 7 -68.77 -31.22 15.16
CA ALA A 7 -67.52 -31.83 14.70
C ALA A 7 -67.17 -31.44 13.24
N ALA A 8 -68.16 -31.36 12.36
CA ALA A 8 -67.97 -30.93 10.97
C ALA A 8 -67.57 -29.45 10.86
N ILE A 9 -68.16 -28.57 11.69
CA ILE A 9 -67.81 -27.15 11.75
C ILE A 9 -66.40 -26.96 12.35
N GLY A 10 -66.04 -27.73 13.37
CA GLY A 10 -64.69 -27.72 13.95
C GLY A 10 -63.61 -28.18 12.97
N ALA A 11 -63.88 -29.22 12.17
CA ALA A 11 -62.97 -29.70 11.14
C ALA A 11 -62.79 -28.69 9.99
N ALA A 12 -63.88 -28.04 9.54
CA ALA A 12 -63.82 -27.02 8.50
C ALA A 12 -63.04 -25.77 8.94
N ALA A 13 -63.21 -25.33 10.19
CA ALA A 13 -62.47 -24.21 10.77
C ALA A 13 -60.97 -24.53 10.94
N ALA A 14 -60.63 -25.76 11.33
CA ALA A 14 -59.24 -26.22 11.45
C ALA A 14 -58.52 -26.30 10.09
N ILE A 15 -59.20 -26.79 9.05
CA ILE A 15 -58.65 -26.85 7.69
C ILE A 15 -58.47 -25.43 7.13
N GLY A 16 -59.45 -24.54 7.33
CA GLY A 16 -59.34 -23.13 6.92
C GLY A 16 -58.19 -22.39 7.62
N GLY A 17 -58.04 -22.58 8.93
CA GLY A 17 -56.94 -22.01 9.71
C GLY A 17 -55.56 -22.52 9.29
N ALA A 18 -55.43 -23.82 8.99
CA ALA A 18 -54.18 -24.42 8.55
C ALA A 18 -53.74 -23.93 7.15
N VAL A 19 -54.69 -23.71 6.23
CA VAL A 19 -54.40 -23.18 4.89
C VAL A 19 -53.95 -21.71 4.95
N ILE A 20 -54.63 -20.88 5.77
CA ILE A 20 -54.26 -19.47 5.95
C ILE A 20 -52.89 -19.35 6.65
N ALA A 21 -52.64 -20.15 7.69
CA ALA A 21 -51.35 -20.21 8.35
C ALA A 21 -50.24 -20.69 7.40
N GLY A 22 -50.52 -21.71 6.57
CA GLY A 22 -49.57 -22.19 5.55
C GLY A 22 -49.25 -21.16 4.47
N LEU A 23 -50.23 -20.36 4.02
CA LEU A 23 -50.04 -19.26 3.07
C LEU A 23 -49.25 -18.10 3.68
N LEU A 24 -49.56 -17.72 4.93
CA LEU A 24 -48.81 -16.70 5.67
C LEU A 24 -47.38 -17.17 5.95
N SER A 25 -47.18 -18.42 6.37
CA SER A 25 -45.85 -18.99 6.58
C SER A 25 -45.04 -19.03 5.28
N ARG A 26 -45.63 -19.42 4.14
CA ARG A 26 -44.94 -19.38 2.83
C ARG A 26 -44.56 -17.97 2.41
N ARG A 27 -45.48 -17.01 2.49
CA ARG A 27 -45.19 -15.59 2.20
C ARG A 27 -44.12 -15.02 3.14
N THR A 28 -44.15 -15.40 4.42
CA THR A 28 -43.15 -14.97 5.41
C THR A 28 -41.80 -15.64 5.20
N GLN A 29 -41.75 -16.90 4.74
CA GLN A 29 -40.53 -17.60 4.33
C GLN A 29 -39.93 -17.04 3.05
N GLU A 30 -40.75 -16.65 2.08
CA GLU A 30 -40.28 -16.01 0.85
C GLU A 30 -39.71 -14.61 1.14
N LEU A 31 -40.40 -13.82 1.98
CA LEU A 31 -39.92 -12.51 2.44
C LEU A 31 -38.68 -12.63 3.34
N SER A 32 -38.62 -13.63 4.22
CA SER A 32 -37.43 -13.87 5.05
C SER A 32 -36.26 -14.37 4.22
N GLY A 33 -36.50 -15.24 3.24
CA GLY A 33 -35.49 -15.71 2.29
C GLY A 33 -34.91 -14.58 1.43
N GLN A 34 -35.75 -13.68 0.92
CA GLN A 34 -35.29 -12.48 0.21
C GLN A 34 -34.54 -11.51 1.12
N ASN A 35 -34.98 -11.31 2.35
CA ASN A 35 -34.26 -10.49 3.32
C ASN A 35 -32.91 -11.10 3.71
N ILE A 36 -32.82 -12.42 3.86
CA ILE A 36 -31.56 -13.13 4.12
C ILE A 36 -30.60 -12.95 2.94
N LEU A 37 -31.07 -13.12 1.70
CA LEU A 37 -30.25 -12.91 0.50
C LEU A 37 -29.77 -11.46 0.36
N ASN A 38 -30.61 -10.48 0.71
CA ASN A 38 -30.23 -9.07 0.70
C ASN A 38 -29.18 -8.77 1.77
N ILE A 39 -29.35 -9.29 2.99
CA ILE A 39 -28.37 -9.16 4.08
C ILE A 39 -27.04 -9.85 3.74
N GLU A 40 -27.08 -11.02 3.10
CA GLU A 40 -25.87 -11.71 2.63
C GLU A 40 -25.16 -10.91 1.53
N ARG A 41 -25.90 -10.33 0.57
CA ARG A 41 -25.33 -9.43 -0.45
C ARG A 41 -24.71 -8.19 0.19
N GLU A 42 -25.41 -7.51 1.08
CA GLU A 42 -24.87 -6.35 1.81
C GLU A 42 -23.62 -6.70 2.62
N LYS A 43 -23.59 -7.90 3.23
CA LYS A 43 -22.41 -8.39 3.96
C LYS A 43 -21.24 -8.69 3.02
N ILE A 44 -21.49 -9.28 1.86
CA ILE A 44 -20.47 -9.53 0.83
C ILE A 44 -19.93 -8.19 0.29
N GLU A 45 -20.82 -7.24 -0.01
CA GLU A 45 -20.45 -5.90 -0.46
C GLU A 45 -19.61 -5.16 0.60
N ALA A 46 -20.06 -5.16 1.86
CA ALA A 46 -19.31 -4.58 2.97
C ALA A 46 -17.95 -5.27 3.18
N SER A 47 -17.90 -6.60 3.07
CA SER A 47 -16.65 -7.37 3.14
C SER A 47 -15.70 -7.01 2.00
N SER A 48 -16.21 -6.87 0.77
CA SER A 48 -15.43 -6.49 -0.41
C SER A 48 -14.87 -5.08 -0.28
N LEU A 49 -15.67 -4.14 0.25
CA LEU A 49 -15.25 -2.77 0.51
C LEU A 49 -14.17 -2.72 1.60
N MET A 50 -14.32 -3.50 2.67
CA MET A 50 -13.30 -3.62 3.71
C MET A 50 -12.01 -4.25 3.19
N HIS A 51 -12.11 -5.29 2.35
CA HIS A 51 -10.93 -5.88 1.71
C HIS A 51 -10.20 -4.87 0.83
N SER A 52 -10.91 -4.17 -0.05
CA SER A 52 -10.34 -3.13 -0.90
C SER A 52 -9.67 -2.01 -0.08
N ARG A 53 -10.29 -1.58 1.01
CA ARG A 53 -9.72 -0.57 1.91
C ARG A 53 -8.46 -1.09 2.61
N THR A 54 -8.46 -2.33 3.09
CA THR A 54 -7.29 -2.94 3.72
C THR A 54 -6.15 -3.12 2.74
N GLU A 55 -6.42 -3.60 1.53
CA GLU A 55 -5.41 -3.72 0.45
C GLU A 55 -4.79 -2.37 0.12
N ARG A 56 -5.62 -1.32 -0.01
CA ARG A 56 -5.12 0.04 -0.24
C ARG A 56 -4.24 0.52 0.92
N MET A 57 -4.66 0.33 2.17
CA MET A 57 -3.86 0.72 3.34
C MET A 57 -2.52 -0.03 3.39
N GLN A 58 -2.52 -1.33 3.09
CA GLN A 58 -1.29 -2.12 3.00
C GLN A 58 -0.38 -1.64 1.86
N GLY A 59 -0.96 -1.27 0.71
CA GLY A 59 -0.22 -0.65 -0.40
C GLY A 59 0.45 0.65 0.02
N LEU A 60 -0.30 1.58 0.63
CA LEU A 60 0.23 2.85 1.13
C LEU A 60 1.31 2.65 2.19
N GLN A 61 1.13 1.68 3.10
CA GLN A 61 2.13 1.33 4.10
C GLN A 61 3.44 0.84 3.45
N LYS A 62 3.37 0.00 2.42
CA LYS A 62 4.56 -0.48 1.70
C LYS A 62 5.30 0.68 1.01
N ILE A 63 4.55 1.60 0.39
CA ILE A 63 5.15 2.79 -0.23
C ILE A 63 5.84 3.66 0.84
N TYR A 64 5.16 3.91 1.96
CA TYR A 64 5.71 4.67 3.09
C TYR A 64 7.03 4.07 3.59
N GLN A 65 7.04 2.76 3.88
CA GLN A 65 8.22 2.06 4.40
C GLN A 65 9.39 2.13 3.42
N ALA A 66 9.13 1.90 2.13
CA ALA A 66 10.17 1.95 1.11
C ALA A 66 10.78 3.35 0.94
N ILE A 67 9.97 4.41 0.98
CA ILE A 67 10.49 5.79 0.91
C ILE A 67 11.41 6.07 2.10
N CYS A 68 11.04 5.63 3.31
CA CYS A 68 11.88 5.76 4.49
C CYS A 68 13.18 4.97 4.36
N ASP A 69 13.12 3.74 3.86
CA ASP A 69 14.30 2.89 3.66
C ASP A 69 15.28 3.52 2.66
N VAL A 70 14.76 4.03 1.54
CA VAL A 70 15.56 4.75 0.54
C VAL A 70 16.18 6.01 1.14
N SER A 71 15.39 6.84 1.85
CA SER A 71 15.94 8.05 2.48
C SER A 71 17.06 7.75 3.48
N ARG A 72 16.96 6.61 4.20
CA ARG A 72 17.99 6.18 5.14
C ARG A 72 19.27 5.70 4.44
N GLU A 73 19.13 4.93 3.36
CA GLU A 73 20.27 4.40 2.60
C GLU A 73 21.00 5.52 1.84
N PHE A 74 20.28 6.55 1.38
CA PHE A 74 20.86 7.68 0.66
C PHE A 74 21.09 8.87 1.61
N SER A 75 21.97 8.67 2.60
CA SER A 75 22.28 9.67 3.62
C SER A 75 23.78 9.88 3.78
N MET A 76 24.19 11.03 4.35
CA MET A 76 25.62 11.29 4.61
C MET A 76 26.23 10.26 5.56
N THR A 77 25.44 9.76 6.52
CA THR A 77 25.85 8.65 7.39
C THR A 77 26.27 7.44 6.57
N ARG A 78 25.51 7.12 5.52
CA ARG A 78 25.83 6.00 4.65
C ARG A 78 27.05 6.28 3.77
N VAL A 79 27.18 7.50 3.24
CA VAL A 79 28.38 7.94 2.50
C VAL A 79 29.63 7.71 3.33
N PHE A 80 29.66 8.20 4.58
CA PHE A 80 30.82 8.01 5.45
C PHE A 80 31.08 6.53 5.75
N ALA A 81 30.05 5.75 6.06
CA ALA A 81 30.20 4.31 6.27
C ALA A 81 30.75 3.59 5.04
N THR A 82 30.32 3.96 3.83
CA THR A 82 30.83 3.45 2.56
C THR A 82 32.31 3.79 2.37
N LEU A 83 32.71 5.03 2.64
CA LEU A 83 34.11 5.46 2.53
C LEU A 83 35.01 4.79 3.58
N GLU A 84 34.52 4.61 4.82
CA GLU A 84 35.27 3.99 5.92
C GLU A 84 35.42 2.48 5.76
N SER A 85 34.39 1.80 5.26
CA SER A 85 34.42 0.35 5.01
C SER A 85 35.30 -0.05 3.83
N GLY A 86 35.68 0.91 2.98
CA GLY A 86 36.54 0.67 1.83
C GLY A 86 35.90 -0.20 0.76
N ILE A 87 34.56 -0.23 0.67
CA ILE A 87 33.88 -0.94 -0.41
C ILE A 87 34.27 -0.35 -1.77
N SER A 88 34.38 -1.21 -2.77
CA SER A 88 34.67 -0.80 -4.13
C SER A 88 33.47 -0.07 -4.78
N ALA A 89 33.74 0.73 -5.80
CA ALA A 89 32.69 1.33 -6.63
C ALA A 89 31.73 0.28 -7.22
N GLN A 90 32.23 -0.91 -7.54
CA GLN A 90 31.41 -2.01 -8.06
C GLN A 90 30.47 -2.61 -6.99
N GLU A 91 30.93 -2.75 -5.75
CA GLU A 91 30.07 -3.17 -4.64
C GLU A 91 29.03 -2.10 -4.31
N PHE A 92 29.39 -0.82 -4.42
CA PHE A 92 28.46 0.28 -4.29
C PHE A 92 27.39 0.29 -5.39
N ASP A 93 27.75 0.00 -6.64
CA ASP A 93 26.81 -0.14 -7.76
C ASP A 93 25.75 -1.21 -7.47
N GLN A 94 26.14 -2.35 -6.89
CA GLN A 94 25.18 -3.40 -6.50
C GLN A 94 24.18 -2.95 -5.44
N ILE A 95 24.64 -2.17 -4.46
CA ILE A 95 23.76 -1.58 -3.44
C ILE A 95 22.76 -0.64 -4.12
N TYR A 96 23.26 0.25 -4.98
CA TYR A 96 22.42 1.19 -5.71
C TYR A 96 21.35 0.49 -6.56
N PHE A 97 21.70 -0.52 -7.36
CA PHE A 97 20.73 -1.22 -8.22
C PHE A 97 19.63 -1.92 -7.41
N ARG A 98 19.97 -2.49 -6.25
CA ARG A 98 18.98 -3.08 -5.34
C ARG A 98 17.99 -2.03 -4.83
N GLU A 99 18.47 -0.85 -4.46
CA GLU A 99 17.57 0.22 -4.00
C GLU A 99 16.77 0.84 -5.16
N ALA A 100 17.35 0.92 -6.36
CA ALA A 100 16.64 1.35 -7.57
C ALA A 100 15.46 0.43 -7.89
N GLU A 101 15.64 -0.89 -7.79
CA GLU A 101 14.56 -1.87 -7.96
C GLU A 101 13.42 -1.70 -6.95
N LYS A 102 13.75 -1.35 -5.69
CA LYS A 102 12.73 -1.00 -4.69
C LYS A 102 11.95 0.24 -5.11
N VAL A 103 12.62 1.24 -5.66
CA VAL A 103 11.96 2.46 -6.14
C VAL A 103 11.05 2.20 -7.33
N ASP A 104 11.46 1.37 -8.29
CA ASP A 104 10.59 0.97 -9.40
C ASP A 104 9.36 0.21 -8.90
N THR A 105 9.53 -0.68 -7.91
CA THR A 105 8.41 -1.39 -7.27
C THR A 105 7.43 -0.42 -6.63
N ILE A 106 7.89 0.59 -5.88
CA ILE A 106 6.98 1.53 -5.24
C ILE A 106 6.38 2.55 -6.19
N ARG A 107 7.04 2.88 -7.31
CA ARG A 107 6.43 3.66 -8.40
C ARG A 107 5.24 2.93 -8.98
N PHE A 108 5.37 1.62 -9.22
CA PHE A 108 4.24 0.79 -9.61
C PHE A 108 3.11 0.79 -8.56
N LEU A 109 3.44 0.60 -7.28
CA LEU A 109 2.43 0.64 -6.21
C LEU A 109 1.77 2.01 -6.09
N ALA A 110 2.51 3.11 -6.29
CA ALA A 110 1.98 4.46 -6.26
C ALA A 110 0.98 4.70 -7.39
N LEU A 111 1.25 4.21 -8.61
CA LEU A 111 0.28 4.25 -9.71
C LEU A 111 -1.04 3.56 -9.36
N VAL A 112 -0.98 2.47 -8.60
CA VAL A 112 -2.16 1.68 -8.21
C VAL A 112 -2.92 2.31 -7.03
N TYR A 113 -2.21 2.86 -6.04
CA TYR A 113 -2.81 3.22 -4.74
C TYR A 113 -2.79 4.72 -4.38
N ALA A 114 -1.90 5.50 -5.00
CA ALA A 114 -1.57 6.89 -4.61
C ALA A 114 -1.06 7.71 -5.81
N GLY A 115 -1.84 7.77 -6.90
CA GLY A 115 -1.37 8.28 -8.20
C GLY A 115 -0.77 9.70 -8.20
N ASP A 116 -1.09 10.52 -7.20
CA ASP A 116 -0.53 11.86 -6.97
C ASP A 116 0.92 11.88 -6.45
N VAL A 117 1.45 10.72 -6.04
CA VAL A 117 2.80 10.54 -5.49
C VAL A 117 3.85 10.26 -6.57
N SER A 118 3.44 9.87 -7.78
CA SER A 118 4.34 9.42 -8.85
C SER A 118 5.42 10.46 -9.19
N ASP A 119 5.04 11.74 -9.30
CA ASP A 119 5.98 12.82 -9.63
C ASP A 119 7.07 13.00 -8.57
N ASP A 120 6.72 12.85 -7.29
CA ASP A 120 7.70 12.96 -6.21
C ASP A 120 8.62 11.74 -6.16
N LEU A 121 8.13 10.56 -6.52
CA LEU A 121 8.97 9.36 -6.67
C LEU A 121 9.93 9.47 -7.86
N ASP A 122 9.52 10.12 -8.95
CA ASP A 122 10.41 10.40 -10.08
C ASP A 122 11.52 11.39 -9.69
N LEU A 123 11.17 12.42 -8.90
CA LEU A 123 12.16 13.35 -8.35
C LEU A 123 13.10 12.66 -7.35
N LEU A 124 12.58 11.76 -6.52
CA LEU A 124 13.36 10.93 -5.60
C LEU A 124 14.37 10.09 -6.39
N TYR A 125 13.91 9.37 -7.41
CA TYR A 125 14.75 8.53 -8.26
C TYR A 125 15.83 9.34 -8.99
N ALA A 126 15.47 10.49 -9.55
CA ALA A 126 16.43 11.38 -10.19
C ALA A 126 17.51 11.88 -9.20
N ALA A 127 17.15 12.18 -7.96
CA ALA A 127 18.11 12.56 -6.91
C ALA A 127 19.01 11.39 -6.51
N MET A 128 18.46 10.17 -6.38
CA MET A 128 19.25 8.97 -6.14
C MET A 128 20.30 8.73 -7.22
N ASN A 129 19.95 8.95 -8.50
CA ASN A 129 20.88 8.75 -9.62
C ASN A 129 22.05 9.73 -9.57
N ARG A 130 21.80 10.99 -9.21
CA ARG A 130 22.87 11.99 -9.04
C ARG A 130 23.76 11.67 -7.85
N TYR A 131 23.15 11.32 -6.71
CA TYR A 131 23.87 10.85 -5.52
C TYR A 131 24.78 9.66 -5.86
N TRP A 132 24.24 8.66 -6.55
CA TRP A 132 24.99 7.47 -6.95
C TRP A 132 26.20 7.84 -7.80
N GLY A 133 25.99 8.65 -8.85
CA GLY A 133 27.08 9.10 -9.71
C GLY A 133 28.18 9.85 -8.94
N ALA A 134 27.78 10.71 -8.00
CA ALA A 134 28.71 11.50 -7.20
C ALA A 134 29.51 10.64 -6.20
N VAL A 135 28.86 9.72 -5.49
CA VAL A 135 29.56 8.80 -4.55
C VAL A 135 30.45 7.83 -5.31
N ARG A 136 30.00 7.31 -6.45
CA ARG A 136 30.79 6.42 -7.31
C ARG A 136 32.07 7.11 -7.82
N ALA A 137 31.94 8.34 -8.33
CA ALA A 137 33.09 9.14 -8.74
C ALA A 137 34.05 9.42 -7.58
N LEU A 138 33.51 9.66 -6.37
CA LEU A 138 34.33 9.82 -5.17
C LEU A 138 35.10 8.54 -4.85
N LEU A 139 34.45 7.38 -4.85
CA LEU A 139 35.08 6.08 -4.61
C LEU A 139 36.21 5.81 -5.62
N ASP A 140 35.95 6.04 -6.91
CA ASP A 140 36.96 5.91 -7.97
C ASP A 140 38.15 6.84 -7.72
N SER A 141 37.90 8.09 -7.32
CA SER A 141 38.97 9.08 -7.05
C SER A 141 39.83 8.75 -5.83
N THR A 142 39.30 8.07 -4.81
CA THR A 142 40.06 7.70 -3.60
C THR A 142 41.19 6.70 -3.88
N THR A 143 41.20 6.04 -5.03
CA THR A 143 42.30 5.14 -5.44
C THR A 143 43.53 5.88 -5.98
N SER A 144 43.40 7.17 -6.29
CA SER A 144 44.47 8.06 -6.76
C SER A 144 44.59 9.25 -5.83
N GLN A 145 45.69 9.40 -5.08
CA GLN A 145 45.92 10.44 -4.04
C GLN A 145 45.06 11.72 -4.23
N PRO A 146 43.95 11.86 -3.48
CA PRO A 146 42.99 12.92 -3.77
C PRO A 146 43.45 14.25 -3.18
N ASP A 147 43.39 15.30 -4.00
CA ASP A 147 43.43 16.69 -3.53
C ASP A 147 42.29 16.89 -2.50
N SER A 148 42.64 17.33 -1.30
CA SER A 148 41.69 17.51 -0.20
C SER A 148 40.56 18.48 -0.55
N ARG A 149 40.80 19.42 -1.48
CA ARG A 149 39.76 20.33 -1.98
C ARG A 149 38.71 19.62 -2.83
N LEU A 150 39.14 18.80 -3.79
CA LEU A 150 38.23 18.02 -4.66
C LEU A 150 37.34 17.09 -3.84
N ARG A 151 37.88 16.50 -2.77
CA ARG A 151 37.10 15.67 -1.86
C ARG A 151 36.00 16.46 -1.13
N ILE A 152 36.30 17.67 -0.66
CA ILE A 152 35.33 18.52 0.03
C ILE A 152 34.22 18.97 -0.93
N GLU A 153 34.57 19.35 -2.17
CA GLU A 153 33.61 19.74 -3.20
C GLU A 153 32.68 18.57 -3.55
N ALA A 154 33.22 17.36 -3.72
CA ALA A 154 32.42 16.16 -3.98
C ALA A 154 31.46 15.85 -2.84
N LEU A 155 31.92 15.89 -1.58
CA LEU A 155 31.05 15.68 -0.41
C LEU A 155 29.95 16.74 -0.30
N THR A 156 30.25 17.99 -0.67
CA THR A 156 29.26 19.07 -0.68
C THR A 156 28.20 18.85 -1.77
N ALA A 157 28.59 18.40 -2.96
CA ALA A 157 27.65 18.04 -4.02
C ALA A 157 26.74 16.88 -3.58
N ILE A 158 27.32 15.84 -2.98
CA ILE A 158 26.57 14.69 -2.43
C ILE A 158 25.56 15.16 -1.38
N GLN A 159 25.96 16.07 -0.48
CA GLN A 159 25.06 16.62 0.55
C GLN A 159 23.87 17.38 -0.07
N ASN A 160 24.07 18.13 -1.16
CA ASN A 160 22.99 18.83 -1.85
C ASN A 160 22.02 17.86 -2.55
N ASP A 161 22.54 16.77 -3.12
CA ASP A 161 21.71 15.72 -3.70
C ASP A 161 20.89 14.98 -2.64
N ILE A 162 21.47 14.70 -1.46
CA ILE A 162 20.74 14.14 -0.31
C ILE A 162 19.62 15.09 0.13
N GLN A 163 19.86 16.40 0.22
CA GLN A 163 18.81 17.37 0.56
C GLN A 163 17.66 17.37 -0.46
N SER A 164 18.00 17.22 -1.75
CA SER A 164 16.99 17.11 -2.82
C SER A 164 16.18 15.83 -2.69
N LEU A 165 16.83 14.72 -2.33
CA LEU A 165 16.21 13.43 -2.08
C LEU A 165 15.27 13.50 -0.86
N ASP A 166 15.73 14.05 0.26
CA ASP A 166 14.93 14.22 1.48
C ASP A 166 13.71 15.12 1.24
N ALA A 167 13.86 16.17 0.42
CA ALA A 167 12.75 17.03 0.04
C ALA A 167 11.70 16.29 -0.79
N ALA A 168 12.13 15.46 -1.76
CA ALA A 168 11.22 14.64 -2.56
C ALA A 168 10.53 13.56 -1.72
N ALA A 169 11.29 12.86 -0.87
CA ALA A 169 10.77 11.88 0.07
C ALA A 169 9.71 12.51 1.00
N THR A 170 10.00 13.67 1.57
CA THR A 170 9.07 14.38 2.47
C THR A 170 7.77 14.73 1.77
N ARG A 171 7.82 15.26 0.53
CA ARG A 171 6.61 15.58 -0.24
C ARG A 171 5.81 14.32 -0.57
N ALA A 172 6.47 13.24 -0.98
CA ALA A 172 5.82 11.96 -1.22
C ALA A 172 5.11 11.43 0.04
N LEU A 173 5.80 11.45 1.19
CA LEU A 173 5.24 11.00 2.47
C LEU A 173 4.06 11.86 2.94
N GLN A 174 4.08 13.17 2.68
CA GLN A 174 2.95 14.05 3.00
C GLN A 174 1.67 13.68 2.24
N LYS A 175 1.80 13.21 1.00
CA LYS A 175 0.68 12.79 0.15
C LYS A 175 0.13 11.39 0.52
N ILE A 176 0.98 10.52 1.07
CA ILE A 176 0.60 9.16 1.51
C ILE A 176 0.00 9.17 2.93
N ARG A 177 0.17 10.27 3.68
CA ARG A 177 -0.28 10.35 5.09
C ARG A 177 -1.81 10.13 5.17
N PRO A 178 -2.29 9.19 6.00
CA PRO A 178 -3.71 8.89 6.16
C PRO A 178 -4.50 10.03 6.81
#